data_AF-A0A1D3TL39-F1
#
_entry.id   AF-A0A1D3TL39-F1
#
_cell.length_a   1.000
_cell.length_b   1.000
_cell.length_c   1.000
_cell.angle_alpha   90.00
_cell.angle_beta   90.00
_cell.angle_gamma   90.00
#
_symmetry.space_group_name_H-M   'P 1'
#
loop_
_entity.id
_entity.type
_entity.pdbx_description
1 polymer ?
#
loop_
_entity_poly.entity_id
_entity_poly.type
_entity_poly.pdbx_seq_one_letter_code
_entity_poly.pdbx_strand_id
1 'polypeptide(L)'
;MKKKGKSNEEKKFILYDIMLESESFFILKELETLAPKRGIRSIFVKDLLQQLVDDNKVKSEKVGAQNVFWVLKTEESSSLQNKYQEMQVKKTEYAELTRREKDEYEELVKSLNISEDELRTKVDEAKALVDKLEQKKNELQKLKKTDIKEIERMQEQNEFAIESIERWNNNISILRQWIQDRIDKPWNIVDRLMGVKDIFNSWN
;
A
#
# COMPACT_ATOMS: atom_id res chain seq x y z
N MET A 1 -41.47 34.09 -30.01
CA MET A 1 -40.09 33.93 -29.50
C MET A 1 -40.13 33.88 -27.97
N LYS A 2 -40.01 32.69 -27.36
CA LYS A 2 -40.00 32.55 -25.89
C LYS A 2 -38.68 33.11 -25.36
N LYS A 3 -38.72 34.18 -24.55
CA LYS A 3 -37.54 34.71 -23.85
C LYS A 3 -36.90 33.57 -23.05
N LYS A 4 -35.65 33.22 -23.37
CA LYS A 4 -34.85 32.26 -22.58
C LYS A 4 -34.91 32.74 -21.12
N GLY A 5 -35.37 31.88 -20.22
CA GLY A 5 -35.34 32.19 -18.80
C GLY A 5 -33.90 32.38 -18.35
N LYS A 6 -33.64 33.39 -17.52
CA LYS A 6 -32.31 33.62 -16.93
C LYS A 6 -31.83 32.34 -16.22
N SER A 7 -30.58 31.97 -16.45
CA SER A 7 -29.90 30.84 -15.82
C SER A 7 -29.85 31.01 -14.30
N ASN A 8 -29.66 29.91 -13.57
CA ASN A 8 -29.57 29.95 -12.11
C ASN A 8 -28.41 30.84 -11.64
N GLU A 9 -27.28 30.79 -12.34
CA GLU A 9 -26.11 31.63 -12.06
C GLU A 9 -26.36 33.12 -12.31
N GLU A 10 -27.10 33.47 -13.37
CA GLU A 10 -27.48 34.86 -13.62
C GLU A 10 -28.38 35.40 -12.51
N LYS A 11 -29.28 34.57 -11.96
CA LYS A 11 -30.12 34.95 -10.83
C LYS A 11 -29.31 35.10 -9.53
N LYS A 12 -28.32 34.22 -9.29
CA LYS A 12 -27.37 34.37 -8.16
C LYS A 12 -26.62 35.68 -8.26
N PHE A 13 -26.09 36.00 -9.46
CA PHE A 13 -25.35 37.24 -9.68
C PHE A 13 -26.21 38.48 -9.45
N ILE A 14 -27.44 38.49 -9.96
CA ILE A 14 -28.38 39.61 -9.74
C ILE A 14 -28.71 39.77 -8.25
N LEU A 15 -28.90 38.66 -7.51
CA LEU A 15 -29.19 38.73 -6.07
C LEU A 15 -27.99 39.28 -5.30
N TYR A 16 -26.78 38.81 -5.63
CA TYR A 16 -25.53 39.29 -5.05
C TYR A 16 -25.30 40.78 -5.34
N ASP A 17 -25.54 41.21 -6.59
CA ASP A 17 -25.38 42.60 -7.03
C ASP A 17 -26.31 43.56 -6.27
N ILE A 18 -27.55 43.17 -5.98
CA ILE A 18 -28.47 43.97 -5.15
C ILE A 18 -27.91 44.17 -3.74
N MET A 19 -27.37 43.10 -3.14
CA MET A 19 -26.80 43.16 -1.79
C MET A 19 -25.52 43.99 -1.76
N LEU A 20 -24.70 43.87 -2.80
CA LEU A 20 -23.46 44.62 -2.98
C LEU A 20 -23.70 46.11 -3.27
N GLU A 21 -24.69 46.45 -4.09
CA GLU A 21 -25.06 47.84 -4.43
C GLU A 21 -25.62 48.57 -3.20
N SER A 22 -26.41 47.88 -2.39
CA SER A 22 -27.08 48.47 -1.23
C SER A 22 -26.21 48.56 0.03
N GLU A 23 -25.11 47.80 0.11
CA GLU A 23 -24.19 47.73 1.27
C GLU A 23 -24.90 47.68 2.63
N SER A 24 -26.03 46.97 2.70
CA SER A 24 -26.90 46.96 3.87
C SER A 24 -27.11 45.54 4.41
N PHE A 25 -27.66 45.47 5.62
CA PHE A 25 -28.04 44.23 6.26
C PHE A 25 -29.46 43.88 5.85
N PHE A 26 -29.67 42.64 5.42
CA PHE A 26 -30.95 42.16 4.93
C PHE A 26 -31.46 40.98 5.73
N ILE A 27 -32.76 40.99 5.98
CA ILE A 27 -33.49 39.81 6.45
C ILE A 27 -34.10 39.11 5.24
N LEU A 28 -34.32 37.79 5.34
CA LEU A 28 -34.94 36.99 4.27
C LEU A 28 -36.23 37.62 3.70
N LYS A 29 -37.09 38.17 4.56
CA LYS A 29 -38.35 38.83 4.15
C LYS A 29 -38.12 40.09 3.32
N GLU A 30 -37.07 40.85 3.63
CA GLU A 30 -36.71 42.08 2.90
C GLU A 30 -36.15 41.73 1.51
N LEU A 31 -35.29 40.71 1.46
CA LEU A 31 -34.79 40.12 0.21
C LEU A 31 -35.92 39.57 -0.67
N GLU A 32 -36.90 38.88 -0.09
CA GLU A 32 -38.07 38.37 -0.82
C GLU A 32 -38.95 39.48 -1.40
N THR A 33 -38.87 40.70 -0.86
CA THR A 33 -39.60 41.89 -1.34
C THR A 33 -38.79 42.66 -2.40
N LEU A 34 -37.47 42.70 -2.27
CA LEU A 34 -36.55 43.40 -3.17
C LEU A 34 -36.26 42.58 -4.45
N ALA A 35 -36.10 41.27 -4.33
CA ALA A 35 -35.71 40.39 -5.44
C ALA A 35 -36.70 40.37 -6.63
N PRO A 36 -38.04 40.42 -6.42
CA PRO A 36 -39.00 40.54 -7.53
C PRO A 36 -38.83 41.81 -8.37
N LYS A 37 -38.37 42.92 -7.77
CA LYS A 37 -38.14 44.20 -8.49
C LYS A 37 -37.04 44.10 -9.54
N ARG A 38 -36.12 43.13 -9.41
CA ARG A 38 -35.02 42.87 -10.36
C ARG A 38 -35.23 41.57 -11.16
N GLY A 39 -36.44 41.00 -11.09
CA GLY A 39 -36.86 39.86 -11.94
C GLY A 39 -36.55 38.47 -11.39
N ILE A 40 -36.31 38.34 -10.08
CA ILE A 40 -36.16 37.05 -9.39
C ILE A 40 -37.49 36.70 -8.72
N ARG A 41 -38.03 35.50 -8.98
CA ARG A 41 -39.24 35.02 -8.32
C ARG A 41 -38.94 34.74 -6.84
N SER A 42 -39.78 35.26 -5.93
CA SER A 42 -39.62 35.18 -4.47
C SER A 42 -39.33 33.76 -3.95
N ILE A 43 -39.98 32.74 -4.53
CA ILE A 43 -39.76 31.32 -4.17
C ILE A 43 -38.31 30.83 -4.34
N PHE A 44 -37.53 31.43 -5.25
CA PHE A 44 -36.13 31.04 -5.49
C PHE A 44 -35.13 31.83 -4.64
N VAL A 45 -35.57 32.89 -3.95
CA VAL A 45 -34.65 33.79 -3.22
C VAL A 45 -33.96 33.04 -2.09
N LYS A 46 -34.69 32.21 -1.35
CA LYS A 46 -34.14 31.40 -0.27
C LYS A 46 -33.06 30.43 -0.76
N ASP A 47 -33.35 29.68 -1.82
CA ASP A 47 -32.40 28.70 -2.37
C ASP A 47 -31.15 29.39 -2.96
N LEU A 48 -31.33 30.50 -3.66
CA LEU A 48 -30.22 31.28 -4.22
C LEU A 48 -29.36 31.91 -3.13
N LEU A 49 -29.97 32.42 -2.06
CA LEU A 49 -29.28 33.00 -0.92
C LEU A 49 -28.48 31.93 -0.17
N GLN A 50 -29.06 30.75 0.05
CA GLN A 50 -28.35 29.63 0.67
C GLN A 50 -27.15 29.21 -0.17
N GLN A 51 -27.31 29.08 -1.49
CA GLN A 51 -26.18 28.79 -2.38
C GLN A 51 -25.09 29.87 -2.34
N LEU A 52 -25.44 31.16 -2.20
CA LEU A 52 -24.47 32.25 -2.07
C LEU A 52 -23.73 32.23 -0.72
N VAL A 53 -24.40 31.76 0.34
CA VAL A 53 -23.78 31.53 1.65
C VAL A 53 -22.84 30.32 1.60
N ASP A 54 -23.26 29.23 0.95
CA ASP A 54 -22.44 28.03 0.73
C ASP A 54 -21.19 28.35 -0.12
N ASP A 55 -21.35 29.20 -1.15
CA ASP A 55 -20.26 29.74 -1.98
C ASP A 55 -19.39 30.79 -1.22
N ASN A 56 -19.69 31.05 0.06
CA ASN A 56 -19.03 32.01 0.97
C ASN A 56 -18.97 33.46 0.43
N LYS A 57 -19.89 33.82 -0.48
CA LYS A 57 -20.03 35.17 -1.05
C LYS A 57 -20.92 36.08 -0.22
N VAL A 58 -21.92 35.51 0.46
CA VAL A 58 -22.82 36.23 1.37
C VAL A 58 -22.59 35.71 2.78
N LYS A 59 -22.46 36.63 3.75
CA LYS A 59 -22.40 36.25 5.17
C LYS A 59 -23.78 36.16 5.74
N SER A 60 -23.97 35.21 6.65
CA SER A 60 -25.20 35.02 7.39
C SER A 60 -24.88 34.85 8.87
N GLU A 61 -25.56 35.59 9.72
CA GLU A 61 -25.47 35.43 11.17
C GLU A 61 -26.87 35.43 11.78
N LYS A 62 -27.05 34.60 12.81
CA LYS A 62 -28.30 34.52 13.53
C LYS A 62 -28.33 35.56 14.65
N VAL A 63 -29.16 36.58 14.48
CA VAL A 63 -29.38 37.63 15.48
C VAL A 63 -30.77 37.44 16.10
N GLY A 64 -30.80 36.86 17.30
CA GLY A 64 -32.03 36.53 18.01
C GLY A 64 -32.86 35.46 17.28
N ALA A 65 -34.07 35.85 16.85
CA ALA A 65 -35.00 34.97 16.14
C ALA A 65 -34.86 35.01 14.60
N GLN A 66 -34.00 35.86 14.05
CA GLN A 66 -33.87 36.08 12.61
C GLN A 66 -32.42 35.89 12.13
N ASN A 67 -32.27 35.41 10.90
CA ASN A 67 -30.98 35.37 10.22
C ASN A 67 -30.81 36.66 9.41
N VAL A 68 -29.68 37.33 9.62
CA VAL A 68 -29.29 38.56 8.93
C VAL A 68 -28.22 38.20 7.90
N PHE A 69 -28.36 38.74 6.70
CA PHE A 69 -27.49 38.49 5.56
C PHE A 69 -26.89 39.80 5.05
N TRP A 70 -25.60 39.81 4.73
CA TRP A 70 -24.93 41.00 4.22
C TRP A 70 -23.74 40.64 3.32
N VAL A 71 -23.31 41.64 2.54
CA VAL A 71 -22.13 41.58 1.67
C VAL A 71 -21.35 42.88 1.87
N LEU A 72 -20.05 42.78 2.17
CA LEU A 72 -19.16 43.93 2.30
C LEU A 72 -18.20 44.00 1.12
N LYS A 73 -18.10 45.16 0.45
CA LYS A 73 -17.15 45.38 -0.67
C LYS A 73 -15.70 45.21 -0.26
N THR A 74 -15.37 45.55 0.99
CA THR A 74 -14.01 45.50 1.53
C THR A 74 -13.55 44.09 1.91
N GLU A 75 -14.46 43.15 2.06
CA GLU A 75 -14.15 41.80 2.55
C GLU A 75 -13.44 40.94 1.51
N GLU A 76 -13.82 41.03 0.24
CA GLU A 76 -13.10 40.34 -0.84
C GLU A 76 -11.64 40.84 -0.92
N SER A 77 -11.43 42.16 -0.80
CA SER A 77 -10.09 42.74 -0.80
C SER A 77 -9.29 42.34 0.45
N SER A 78 -9.89 42.39 1.63
CA SER A 78 -9.24 42.01 2.88
C SER A 78 -8.90 40.52 2.94
N SER A 79 -9.82 39.65 2.51
CA SER A 79 -9.58 38.20 2.47
C SER A 79 -8.50 37.83 1.44
N LEU A 80 -8.44 38.52 0.30
CA LEU A 80 -7.37 38.35 -0.68
C LEU A 80 -6.03 38.81 -0.13
N GLN A 81 -5.99 39.96 0.54
CA GLN A 81 -4.78 40.47 1.19
C GLN A 81 -4.28 39.52 2.29
N ASN A 82 -5.16 39.01 3.13
CA ASN A 82 -4.81 38.06 4.19
C ASN A 82 -4.25 36.76 3.59
N LYS A 83 -4.92 36.19 2.58
CA LYS A 83 -4.41 35.01 1.87
C LYS A 83 -3.05 35.27 1.21
N TYR A 84 -2.85 36.45 0.64
CA TYR A 84 -1.57 36.84 0.07
C TYR A 84 -0.47 36.89 1.14
N GLN A 85 -0.74 37.54 2.29
CA GLN A 85 0.19 37.59 3.42
C GLN A 85 0.51 36.19 3.95
N GLU A 86 -0.49 35.33 4.14
CA GLU A 86 -0.29 33.94 4.54
C GLU A 86 0.60 33.17 3.55
N MET A 87 0.39 33.37 2.24
CA MET A 87 1.25 32.76 1.22
C MET A 87 2.67 33.32 1.24
N GLN A 88 2.86 34.61 1.51
CA GLN A 88 4.20 35.19 1.66
C GLN A 88 4.93 34.60 2.86
N VAL A 89 4.25 34.47 4.01
CA VAL A 89 4.83 33.86 5.22
C VAL A 89 5.23 32.41 4.95
N LYS A 90 4.35 31.61 4.31
CA LYS A 90 4.71 30.23 3.93
C LYS A 90 5.89 30.19 2.98
N LYS A 91 5.96 31.09 2.00
CA LYS A 91 7.09 31.19 1.08
C LYS A 91 8.40 31.47 1.81
N THR A 92 8.39 32.37 2.79
CA THR A 92 9.57 32.66 3.61
C THR A 92 9.96 31.48 4.48
N GLU A 93 8.99 30.79 5.10
CA GLU A 93 9.24 29.57 5.89
C GLU A 93 9.87 28.46 5.04
N TYR A 94 9.36 28.22 3.83
CA TYR A 94 9.94 27.22 2.93
C TYR A 94 11.34 27.62 2.47
N ALA A 95 11.58 28.91 2.22
CA ALA A 95 12.91 29.40 1.84
C ALA A 95 13.93 29.22 2.98
N GLU A 96 13.53 29.50 4.22
CA GLU A 96 14.36 29.27 5.41
C GLU A 96 14.62 27.77 5.65
N LEU A 97 13.60 26.92 5.46
CA LEU A 97 13.75 25.47 5.58
C LEU A 97 14.73 24.94 4.54
N THR A 98 14.56 25.35 3.27
CA THR A 98 15.45 24.95 2.17
C THR A 98 16.89 25.40 2.44
N ARG A 99 17.06 26.62 2.96
CA ARG A 99 18.37 27.13 3.35
C ARG A 99 18.99 26.29 4.46
N ARG A 100 18.23 25.96 5.50
CA ARG A 100 18.69 25.12 6.61
C ARG A 100 19.10 23.73 6.14
N GLU A 101 18.27 23.06 5.35
CA GLU A 101 18.59 21.75 4.79
C GLU A 101 19.84 21.78 3.91
N LYS A 102 20.02 22.87 3.14
CA LYS A 102 21.22 23.06 2.34
C LYS A 102 22.47 23.26 3.20
N ASP A 103 22.38 24.09 4.24
CA ASP A 103 23.48 24.34 5.17
C ASP A 103 23.85 23.05 5.92
N GLU A 104 22.86 22.27 6.41
CA GLU A 104 23.04 20.96 7.04
C GLU A 104 23.69 19.94 6.07
N TYR A 105 23.24 19.92 4.81
CA TYR A 105 23.84 19.07 3.78
C TYR A 105 25.30 19.46 3.49
N GLU A 106 25.59 20.75 3.37
CA GLU A 106 26.95 21.24 3.17
C GLU A 106 27.86 20.92 4.37
N GLU A 107 27.36 21.04 5.60
CA GLU A 107 28.08 20.61 6.81
C GLU A 107 28.33 19.10 6.82
N LEU A 108 27.34 18.29 6.46
CA LEU A 108 27.48 16.83 6.36
C LEU A 108 28.54 16.46 5.32
N VAL A 109 28.49 17.06 4.14
CA VAL A 109 29.48 16.85 3.07
C VAL A 109 30.88 17.26 3.52
N LYS A 110 31.02 18.41 4.18
CA LYS A 110 32.31 18.84 4.76
C LYS A 110 32.81 17.87 5.84
N SER A 111 31.92 17.37 6.70
CA SER A 111 32.26 16.42 7.78
C SER A 111 32.72 15.07 7.25
N LEU A 112 32.15 14.62 6.13
CA LEU A 112 32.55 13.39 5.46
C LEU A 112 33.98 13.50 4.94
N ASN A 113 34.44 14.70 4.53
CA ASN A 113 35.80 14.96 4.02
C ASN A 113 36.24 13.94 2.95
N ILE A 114 35.26 13.38 2.23
CA ILE A 114 35.38 12.34 1.21
C ILE A 114 34.87 12.98 -0.07
N SER A 115 35.63 12.83 -1.15
CA SER A 115 35.20 13.30 -2.47
C SER A 115 33.92 12.57 -2.90
N GLU A 116 33.01 13.22 -3.63
CA GLU A 116 31.79 12.59 -4.16
C GLU A 116 32.11 11.30 -4.95
N ASP A 117 33.27 11.27 -5.63
CA ASP A 117 33.77 10.11 -6.36
C ASP A 117 34.22 8.96 -5.44
N GLU A 118 34.87 9.28 -4.32
CA GLU A 118 35.26 8.30 -3.30
C GLU A 118 34.03 7.75 -2.55
N LEU A 119 33.03 8.58 -2.29
CA LEU A 119 31.77 8.13 -1.71
C LEU A 119 31.05 7.16 -2.66
N ARG A 120 31.02 7.49 -3.95
CA ARG A 120 30.40 6.66 -4.98
C ARG A 120 31.09 5.31 -5.10
N THR A 121 32.42 5.28 -5.16
CA THR A 121 33.18 4.03 -5.19
C THR A 121 32.94 3.20 -3.93
N LYS A 122 32.89 3.80 -2.74
CA LYS A 122 32.55 3.10 -1.48
C LYS A 122 31.14 2.53 -1.48
N VAL A 123 30.16 3.26 -2.02
CA VAL A 123 28.78 2.78 -2.16
C VAL A 123 28.70 1.60 -3.13
N ASP A 124 29.41 1.66 -4.24
CA ASP A 124 29.45 0.57 -5.22
C ASP A 124 30.20 -0.66 -4.67
N GLU A 125 31.28 -0.47 -3.91
CA GLU A 125 31.95 -1.53 -3.14
C GLU A 125 31.00 -2.17 -2.12
N ALA A 126 30.25 -1.37 -1.37
CA ALA A 126 29.29 -1.85 -0.38
C ALA A 126 28.18 -2.68 -1.03
N LYS A 127 27.63 -2.23 -2.18
CA LYS A 127 26.64 -2.99 -2.96
C LYS A 127 27.21 -4.33 -3.43
N ALA A 128 28.42 -4.32 -3.99
CA ALA A 128 29.07 -5.54 -4.45
C ALA A 128 29.34 -6.53 -3.29
N LEU A 129 29.66 -6.03 -2.09
CA LEU A 129 29.83 -6.85 -0.90
C LEU A 129 28.50 -7.45 -0.41
N VAL A 130 27.41 -6.68 -0.44
CA VAL A 130 26.06 -7.15 -0.09
C VAL A 130 25.62 -8.26 -1.06
N ASP A 131 25.83 -8.08 -2.36
CA ASP A 131 25.50 -9.11 -3.36
C ASP A 131 26.31 -10.39 -3.15
N LYS A 132 27.60 -10.26 -2.85
CA LYS A 132 28.46 -11.41 -2.50
C LYS A 132 27.98 -12.11 -1.22
N LEU A 133 27.54 -11.36 -0.21
CA LEU A 133 27.02 -11.92 1.03
C LEU A 133 25.75 -12.72 0.75
N GLU A 134 24.83 -12.19 -0.05
CA GLU A 134 23.59 -12.89 -0.39
C GLU A 134 23.86 -14.16 -1.22
N GLN A 135 24.80 -14.11 -2.16
CA GLN A 135 25.26 -15.31 -2.88
C GLN A 135 25.84 -16.36 -1.93
N LYS A 136 26.72 -15.98 -1.02
CA LYS A 136 27.32 -16.89 -0.03
C LYS A 136 26.28 -17.46 0.93
N LYS A 137 25.28 -16.67 1.31
CA LYS A 137 24.16 -17.11 2.14
C LYS A 137 23.30 -18.15 1.41
N ASN A 138 23.04 -17.95 0.12
CA ASN A 138 22.35 -18.92 -0.73
C ASN A 138 23.15 -20.22 -0.90
N GLU A 139 24.47 -20.14 -1.10
CA GLU A 139 25.37 -21.30 -1.12
C GLU A 139 25.31 -22.06 0.22
N LEU A 140 25.40 -21.35 1.34
CA LEU A 140 25.30 -21.94 2.68
C LEU A 140 23.95 -22.63 2.89
N GLN A 141 22.84 -22.04 2.42
CA GLN A 141 21.52 -22.67 2.50
C GLN A 141 21.44 -23.96 1.68
N LYS A 142 22.05 -24.01 0.49
CA LYS A 142 22.14 -25.24 -0.31
C LYS A 142 22.94 -26.30 0.44
N LEU A 143 24.10 -25.93 1.01
CA LEU A 143 24.93 -26.83 1.79
C LEU A 143 24.24 -27.32 3.06
N LYS A 144 23.44 -26.49 3.73
CA LYS A 144 22.62 -26.93 4.88
C LYS A 144 21.56 -27.97 4.52
N LYS A 145 21.04 -27.98 3.28
CA LYS A 145 20.13 -29.04 2.81
C LYS A 145 20.88 -30.36 2.60
N THR A 146 22.17 -30.27 2.30
CA THR A 146 23.11 -31.39 2.25
C THR A 146 23.78 -31.55 3.63
N ASP A 147 22.98 -31.57 4.70
CA ASP A 147 23.54 -31.81 6.03
C ASP A 147 24.15 -33.21 6.05
N ILE A 148 25.45 -33.27 6.24
CA ILE A 148 26.25 -34.51 6.23
C ILE A 148 25.64 -35.52 7.22
N LYS A 149 25.12 -35.02 8.35
CA LYS A 149 24.47 -35.87 9.36
C LYS A 149 23.19 -36.52 8.87
N GLU A 150 22.42 -35.83 8.03
CA GLU A 150 21.20 -36.40 7.45
C GLU A 150 21.55 -37.47 6.41
N ILE A 151 22.64 -37.26 5.66
CA ILE A 151 23.17 -38.25 4.71
C ILE A 151 23.71 -39.48 5.46
N GLU A 152 24.50 -39.29 6.52
CA GLU A 152 25.01 -40.37 7.38
C GLU A 152 23.84 -41.17 7.99
N ARG A 153 22.81 -40.49 8.48
CA ARG A 153 21.59 -41.15 8.99
C ARG A 153 20.87 -41.97 7.91
N MET A 154 20.78 -41.45 6.69
CA MET A 154 20.20 -42.19 5.56
C MET A 154 21.06 -43.41 5.18
N GLN A 155 22.38 -43.31 5.28
CA GLN A 155 23.29 -44.44 5.04
C GLN A 155 23.12 -45.54 6.10
N GLU A 156 23.09 -45.19 7.39
CA GLU A 156 22.83 -46.14 8.49
C GLU A 156 21.46 -46.83 8.33
N GLN A 157 20.42 -46.07 7.93
CA GLN A 157 19.10 -46.64 7.66
C GLN A 157 19.11 -47.61 6.48
N ASN A 158 19.85 -47.30 5.42
CA ASN A 158 20.01 -48.19 4.27
C ASN A 158 20.76 -49.47 4.66
N GLU A 159 21.82 -49.38 5.45
CA GLU A 159 22.55 -50.54 5.97
C GLU A 159 21.61 -51.44 6.78
N PHE A 160 20.85 -50.86 7.73
CA PHE A 160 19.87 -51.62 8.51
C PHE A 160 18.77 -52.26 7.65
N ALA A 161 18.33 -51.58 6.59
CA ALA A 161 17.34 -52.10 5.65
C ALA A 161 17.91 -53.29 4.85
N ILE A 162 19.17 -53.21 4.40
CA ILE A 162 19.87 -54.30 3.72
C ILE A 162 20.02 -55.50 4.65
N GLU A 163 20.53 -55.31 5.86
CA GLU A 163 20.65 -56.39 6.86
C GLU A 163 19.30 -57.05 7.16
N SER A 164 18.24 -56.24 7.26
CA SER A 164 16.88 -56.72 7.45
C SER A 164 16.40 -57.57 6.27
N ILE A 165 16.64 -57.12 5.04
CA ILE A 165 16.32 -57.88 3.81
C ILE A 165 17.08 -59.21 3.79
N GLU A 166 18.39 -59.21 4.06
CA GLU A 166 19.21 -60.43 4.12
C GLU A 166 18.71 -61.40 5.19
N ARG A 167 18.34 -60.88 6.37
CA ARG A 167 17.78 -61.69 7.45
C ARG A 167 16.45 -62.33 7.06
N TRP A 168 15.54 -61.56 6.46
CA TRP A 168 14.28 -62.10 5.97
C TRP A 168 14.49 -63.09 4.82
N ASN A 169 15.42 -62.83 3.90
CA ASN A 169 15.80 -63.76 2.84
C ASN A 169 16.32 -65.09 3.42
N ASN A 170 17.17 -65.03 4.44
CA ASN A 170 17.67 -66.23 5.11
C ASN A 170 16.52 -67.00 5.80
N ASN A 171 15.65 -66.31 6.54
CA ASN A 171 14.47 -66.93 7.15
C ASN A 171 13.58 -67.63 6.12
N ILE A 172 13.32 -66.97 4.99
CA ILE A 172 12.55 -67.54 3.89
C ILE A 172 13.26 -68.76 3.30
N SER A 173 14.58 -68.71 3.13
CA SER A 173 15.39 -69.83 2.66
C SER A 173 15.34 -71.04 3.61
N ILE A 174 15.42 -70.81 4.92
CA ILE A 174 15.31 -71.87 5.94
C ILE A 174 13.92 -72.49 5.90
N LEU A 175 12.85 -71.68 5.81
CA LEU A 175 11.48 -72.19 5.67
C LEU A 175 11.31 -72.98 4.37
N ARG A 176 11.90 -72.52 3.27
CA ARG A 176 11.92 -73.21 1.98
C ARG A 176 12.52 -74.61 2.12
N GLN A 177 13.69 -74.72 2.76
CA GLN A 177 14.38 -75.97 3.00
C GLN A 177 13.56 -76.90 3.92
N TRP A 178 13.00 -76.38 5.01
CA TRP A 178 12.18 -77.17 5.94
C TRP A 178 10.93 -77.75 5.26
N ILE A 179 10.25 -76.96 4.42
CA ILE A 179 9.06 -77.41 3.68
C ILE A 179 9.44 -78.50 2.67
N GLN A 180 10.58 -78.35 1.99
CA GLN A 180 11.07 -79.35 1.05
C GLN A 180 11.37 -80.68 1.74
N ASP A 181 12.08 -80.65 2.86
CA ASP A 181 12.43 -81.84 3.65
C ASP A 181 11.20 -82.60 4.16
N ARG A 182 10.06 -81.92 4.30
CA ARG A 182 8.78 -82.50 4.77
C ARG A 182 7.88 -83.01 3.65
N ILE A 183 7.92 -82.40 2.48
CA ILE A 183 6.95 -82.65 1.39
C ILE A 183 7.55 -83.50 0.26
N ASP A 184 8.88 -83.69 0.22
CA ASP A 184 9.61 -84.46 -0.81
C ASP A 184 9.21 -84.05 -2.25
N LYS A 185 8.99 -82.74 -2.45
CA LYS A 185 8.63 -82.15 -3.74
C LYS A 185 9.76 -81.27 -4.27
N PRO A 186 9.90 -81.17 -5.60
CA PRO A 186 10.91 -80.31 -6.22
C PRO A 186 10.65 -78.82 -5.94
N TRP A 187 11.75 -78.06 -5.90
CA TRP A 187 11.81 -76.63 -5.52
C TRP A 187 10.78 -75.74 -6.22
N ASN A 188 10.52 -75.99 -7.50
CA ASN A 188 9.57 -75.22 -8.32
C ASN A 188 8.12 -75.26 -7.79
N ILE A 189 7.71 -76.34 -7.12
CA ILE A 189 6.37 -76.45 -6.53
C ILE A 189 6.34 -75.75 -5.17
N VAL A 190 7.42 -75.88 -4.39
CA VAL A 190 7.57 -75.22 -3.07
C VAL A 190 7.57 -73.70 -3.22
N ASP A 191 8.26 -73.16 -4.23
CA ASP A 191 8.31 -71.71 -4.50
C ASP A 191 6.95 -71.15 -4.91
N ARG A 192 6.21 -71.90 -5.74
CA ARG A 192 4.84 -71.56 -6.11
C ARG A 192 3.91 -71.55 -4.90
N LEU A 193 4.08 -72.49 -3.96
CA LEU A 193 3.28 -72.58 -2.72
C LEU A 193 3.58 -71.44 -1.76
N MET A 194 4.83 -70.99 -1.66
CA MET A 194 5.21 -69.85 -0.82
C MET A 194 4.99 -68.49 -1.48
N GLY A 195 4.53 -68.45 -2.74
CA GLY A 195 4.38 -67.20 -3.50
C GLY A 195 5.71 -66.52 -3.83
N VAL A 196 6.82 -67.25 -3.72
CA VAL A 196 8.15 -66.78 -4.04
C VAL A 196 8.32 -66.80 -5.56
N LYS A 197 8.32 -65.61 -6.19
CA LYS A 197 8.78 -65.45 -7.58
C LYS A 197 10.32 -65.40 -7.60
N ASP A 198 10.95 -65.62 -8.76
CA ASP A 198 12.42 -65.64 -9.02
C ASP A 198 13.19 -64.34 -8.67
N ILE A 199 12.64 -63.48 -7.81
CA ILE A 199 13.14 -62.15 -7.44
C ILE A 199 14.15 -62.16 -6.29
N PHE A 200 14.44 -63.31 -5.68
CA PHE A 200 15.40 -63.43 -4.56
C PHE A 200 16.86 -63.59 -5.02
N ASN A 201 17.19 -63.21 -6.26
CA ASN A 201 18.57 -63.13 -6.67
C ASN A 201 19.20 -61.91 -6.01
N SER A 202 20.24 -62.18 -5.22
CA SER A 202 21.08 -61.24 -4.49
C SER A 202 21.24 -59.90 -5.22
N TRP A 203 20.88 -58.81 -4.54
CA TRP A 203 21.24 -57.47 -4.93
C TRP A 203 22.76 -57.32 -4.76
N ASN A 204 23.51 -57.60 -5.82
CA ASN A 204 24.91 -57.17 -5.98
C ASN A 204 24.93 -55.94 -6.88
#